data_AF-H9UJG3-F1
#
_entry.id   AF-H9UJG3-F1
#
_cell.length_a   1.000
_cell.length_b   1.000
_cell.length_c   1.000
_cell.angle_alpha   90.00
_cell.angle_beta   90.00
_cell.angle_gamma   90.00
#
_symmetry.space_group_name_H-M   'P 1'
#
loop_
_entity.id
_entity.type
_entity.pdbx_description
1 polymer ?
#
loop_
_entity_poly.entity_id
_entity_poly.type
_entity_poly.pdbx_seq_one_letter_code
_entity_poly.pdbx_strand_id
1 'polypeptide(L)' 'MSDRKQNAQKVIMMPPELAEYIKEESIKQHRTFSAQATVMLERARETMRSVEAGESQIDLDAIRRV' A
#
# COMPACT_ATOMS: atom_id res chain seq x y z
N MET A 1 -12.09 31.48 14.67
CA MET A 1 -11.59 30.58 13.62
C MET A 1 -11.13 29.29 14.27
N SER A 2 -11.74 28.15 13.96
CA SER A 2 -11.20 26.82 14.30
C SER A 2 -11.85 25.78 13.39
N ASP A 3 -11.34 25.68 12.17
CA ASP A 3 -11.57 24.54 11.30
C ASP A 3 -10.97 23.30 11.97
N ARG A 4 -11.77 22.62 12.79
CA ARG A 4 -11.50 21.24 13.18
C ARG A 4 -11.56 20.41 11.91
N LYS A 5 -10.41 20.27 11.24
CA LYS A 5 -10.19 19.33 10.14
C LYS A 5 -10.80 18.00 10.55
N GLN A 6 -11.89 17.63 9.90
CA GLN A 6 -12.53 16.32 10.01
C GLN A 6 -11.53 15.29 9.50
N ASN A 7 -10.67 14.77 10.38
CA ASN A 7 -9.82 13.65 10.07
C ASN A 7 -10.72 12.42 10.07
N ALA A 8 -11.46 12.22 8.99
CA ALA A 8 -12.33 11.07 8.81
C ALA A 8 -11.44 9.81 8.82
N GLN A 9 -11.41 9.13 9.96
CA GLN A 9 -10.70 7.86 10.11
C GLN A 9 -11.43 6.83 9.25
N LYS A 10 -10.99 6.71 7.98
CA LYS A 10 -11.53 5.72 7.06
C LYS A 10 -11.11 4.34 7.57
N VAL A 11 -12.09 3.55 8.00
CA VAL A 11 -11.88 2.16 8.37
C VAL A 11 -11.71 1.35 7.08
N ILE A 12 -10.59 0.64 6.97
CA ILE A 12 -10.29 -0.22 5.83
C ILE A 12 -10.33 -1.66 6.33
N MET A 13 -11.21 -2.47 5.73
CA MET A 13 -11.16 -3.92 5.91
C MET A 13 -10.05 -4.47 5.03
N MET A 14 -9.19 -5.31 5.59
CA MET A 14 -8.11 -5.96 4.87
C MET A 14 -8.04 -7.45 5.22
N PRO A 15 -7.51 -8.31 4.31
CA PRO A 15 -7.24 -9.70 4.62
C PRO A 15 -6.28 -9.84 5.82
N PRO A 16 -6.46 -10.86 6.67
CA PRO A 16 -5.63 -11.03 7.87
C PRO A 16 -4.15 -11.21 7.53
N GLU A 17 -3.82 -11.88 6.44
CA GLU A 17 -2.45 -12.10 5.97
C GLU A 17 -1.75 -10.78 5.63
N LEU A 18 -2.48 -9.86 5.00
CA LEU A 18 -1.97 -8.53 4.67
C LEU A 18 -1.78 -7.67 5.93
N ALA A 19 -2.70 -7.76 6.89
CA ALA A 19 -2.56 -7.07 8.17
C ALA A 19 -1.32 -7.56 8.94
N GLU A 20 -1.09 -8.87 8.97
CA GLU A 20 0.08 -9.46 9.61
C GLU A 20 1.38 -9.00 8.94
N TYR A 21 1.43 -9.03 7.61
CA TYR A 21 2.57 -8.52 6.85
C TYR A 21 2.87 -7.03 7.14
N ILE A 22 1.85 -6.16 7.12
CA ILE A 22 2.02 -4.73 7.43
C ILE A 22 2.55 -4.55 8.85
N LYS A 23 2.07 -5.35 9.80
CA LYS A 23 2.51 -5.30 11.19
C LYS A 23 3.99 -5.65 11.30
N GLU A 24 4.44 -6.75 10.70
CA GLU A 24 5.85 -7.14 10.70
C GLU A 24 6.75 -6.07 10.08
N GLU A 25 6.36 -5.54 8.92
CA GLU A 25 7.11 -4.47 8.26
C GLU A 25 7.14 -3.18 9.08
N SER A 26 6.04 -2.84 9.78
CA SER A 26 6.00 -1.66 10.64
C SER A 26 6.98 -1.76 11.80
N ILE A 27 7.17 -2.96 12.36
CA ILE A 27 8.14 -3.23 13.43
C ILE A 27 9.56 -3.08 12.88
N LYS A 28 9.87 -3.71 11.74
CA LYS A 28 11.20 -3.62 11.10
C LYS A 28 11.60 -2.19 10.77
N GLN A 29 10.63 -1.37 10.35
CA GLN A 29 10.86 0.01 9.92
C GLN A 29 10.70 1.03 11.05
N HIS A 30 10.45 0.60 12.29
CA HIS A 30 10.18 1.47 13.45
C HIS A 30 9.07 2.50 13.18
N ARG A 31 8.00 2.07 12.51
CA ARG A 31 6.84 2.90 12.14
C ARG A 31 5.58 2.41 12.81
N THR A 32 4.58 3.28 12.92
CA THR A 32 3.24 2.84 13.31
C THR A 32 2.61 2.02 12.18
N PHE A 33 1.71 1.11 12.55
CA PHE A 33 0.96 0.31 11.59
C PHE A 33 0.28 1.18 10.52
N SER A 34 -0.39 2.27 10.94
CA SER A 34 -1.08 3.17 10.03
C SER A 34 -0.12 3.90 9.08
N ALA A 35 1.05 4.32 9.56
CA ALA A 35 2.06 4.95 8.71
C ALA A 35 2.60 3.97 7.67
N GLN A 36 2.89 2.73 8.08
CA GLN A 36 3.36 1.69 7.17
C GLN A 36 2.30 1.31 6.14
N ALA A 37 1.04 1.16 6.55
CA ALA A 37 -0.09 0.90 5.67
C ALA A 37 -0.24 2.01 4.60
N THR A 38 -0.14 3.28 4.99
CA THR A 38 -0.20 4.41 4.06
C THR A 38 0.92 4.36 3.03
N VAL A 39 2.17 4.12 3.46
CA VAL A 39 3.32 4.01 2.54
C VAL A 39 3.12 2.88 1.54
N MET A 40 2.62 1.73 1.99
CA MET A 40 2.35 0.61 1.10
C MET A 40 1.24 0.91 0.09
N LEU A 41 0.18 1.60 0.52
CA LEU A 41 -0.90 2.04 -0.38
C LEU A 41 -0.41 3.04 -1.43
N GLU A 42 0.46 3.97 -1.05
CA GLU A 42 1.06 4.94 -1.98
C GLU A 42 1.93 4.24 -3.03
N ARG A 43 2.79 3.32 -2.60
CA ARG A 43 3.59 2.49 -3.52
C ARG A 43 2.73 1.69 -4.47
N ALA A 44 1.70 1.02 -3.96
CA ALA A 44 0.78 0.25 -4.80
C ALA A 44 0.08 1.14 -5.85
N ARG A 45 -0.32 2.37 -5.47
CA ARG A 45 -0.91 3.34 -6.40
C ARG A 45 0.09 3.81 -7.46
N GLU A 46 1.35 4.01 -7.11
CA GLU A 46 2.40 4.34 -8.08
C GLU A 46 2.64 3.19 -9.05
N THR A 47 2.71 1.95 -8.55
CA THR A 47 2.82 0.76 -9.40
C THR A 47 1.63 0.64 -10.35
N MET A 48 0.40 0.79 -9.86
CA MET A 48 -0.79 0.74 -10.71
C MET A 48 -0.78 1.84 -11.77
N ARG A 49 -0.42 3.09 -11.41
CA ARG A 49 -0.30 4.19 -12.38
C ARG A 49 0.78 3.92 -13.44
N SER A 50 1.91 3.34 -13.05
CA SER A 50 2.97 2.96 -13.99
C SER A 50 2.53 1.85 -14.95
N VAL A 51 1.73 0.89 -14.45
CA VAL A 51 1.13 -0.17 -15.28
C VAL A 51 0.09 0.42 -16.25
N GLU A 52 -0.80 1.29 -15.77
CA GLU A 52 -1.82 1.98 -16.58
C GLU A 52 -1.21 2.89 -17.65
N ALA A 53 -0.09 3.57 -17.34
CA ALA A 53 0.65 4.39 -18.27
C ALA A 53 1.40 3.58 -19.35
N GLY A 54 1.41 2.25 -19.26
CA GLY A 54 2.16 1.38 -20.18
C GLY A 54 3.68 1.47 -19.99
N GLU A 55 4.14 2.11 -18.91
CA GLU A 55 5.56 2.28 -18.58
C GLU A 55 6.13 1.04 -17.87
N SER A 56 5.27 0.23 -17.23
CA SER A 56 5.66 -1.05 -16.65
C SER A 56 5.49 -2.18 -17.65
N GLN A 57 6.60 -2.56 -18.29
CA GLN A 57 6.69 -3.75 -19.14
C GLN A 57 6.80 -4.99 -18.25
N ILE A 58 5.71 -5.38 -17.57
CA ILE A 58 5.63 -6.68 -16.92
C ILE A 58 5.60 -7.72 -18.03
N ASP A 59 6.72 -8.43 -18.23
CA ASP A 59 6.79 -9.57 -19.12
C ASP A 59 5.97 -10.72 -18.53
N LEU A 60 4.67 -10.71 -18.82
CA LEU A 60 3.73 -11.75 -18.43
C LEU A 60 4.12 -13.12 -19.00
N ASP A 61 4.94 -13.18 -20.05
CA ASP A 61 5.46 -14.44 -20.61
C ASP A 61 6.69 -14.97 -19.85
N ALA A 62 7.42 -14.12 -19.12
CA ALA A 62 8.46 -14.55 -18.19
C ALA A 62 7.87 -15.19 -16.92
N ILE A 63 6.74 -14.67 -16.43
CA ILE A 63 6.05 -15.20 -15.24
C ILE A 63 5.42 -16.57 -15.51
N ARG A 64 4.93 -16.85 -16.73
CA ARG A 64 4.28 -18.13 -17.10
C ARG A 64 5.24 -19.29 -17.37
N ARG A 65 6.54 -19.03 -17.51
CA ARG A 65 7.56 -20.07 -17.78
C ARG A 65 8.19 -20.66 -16.52
N VAL A 66 7.83 -20.14 -15.35
CA VAL A 66 8.23 -20.63 -14.03
C VAL A 66 7.05 -21.40 -13.42
#